data_AF-A0A7J7NGC0-F1
#
_entry.id   AF-A0A7J7NGC0-F1
#
_cell.length_a   1.000
_cell.length_b   1.000
_cell.length_c   1.000
_cell.angle_alpha   90.00
_cell.angle_beta   90.00
_cell.angle_gamma   90.00
#
_symmetry.space_group_name_H-M   'P 1'
#
loop_
_entity.id
_entity.type
_entity.pdbx_description
1 polymer ?
#
loop_
_entity_poly.entity_id
_entity_poly.type
_entity_poly.pdbx_seq_one_letter_code
_entity_poly.pdbx_strand_id
1 'polypeptide(L)'
;MFQVLQLLNAVFCQYWQGLYKDLNGKIKLVLRLGKLYEPYIFLKEFDDSNSEKMRMKLSTSSLEADTFYFDPNCIDLDDYMVNIDLPGVVLYNLK
;
A
#
# COMPACT_ATOMS: atom_id res chain seq x y z
N MET A 1 50.06 -0.83 -12.85
CA MET A 1 49.00 -1.85 -12.97
C MET A 1 48.27 -2.10 -11.64
N PHE A 2 48.97 -2.36 -10.54
CA PHE A 2 48.35 -2.66 -9.23
C PHE A 2 47.53 -1.51 -8.63
N GLN A 3 48.00 -0.26 -8.74
CA GLN A 3 47.29 0.92 -8.23
C GLN A 3 45.96 1.19 -8.96
N VAL A 4 45.90 0.89 -10.26
CA VAL A 4 44.67 1.02 -11.07
C VAL A 4 43.63 -0.02 -10.62
N LEU A 5 44.08 -1.24 -10.33
CA LEU A 5 43.24 -2.31 -9.78
C LEU A 5 42.69 -1.98 -8.39
N GLN A 6 43.50 -1.36 -7.52
CA GLN A 6 43.06 -0.91 -6.20
C GLN A 6 42.00 0.18 -6.29
N LEU A 7 42.17 1.16 -7.19
CA LEU A 7 41.18 2.20 -7.46
C LEU A 7 39.87 1.61 -7.98
N LEU A 8 39.95 0.72 -8.99
CA LEU A 8 38.79 0.00 -9.52
C LEU A 8 38.04 -0.77 -8.43
N ASN A 9 38.76 -1.51 -7.59
CA ASN A 9 38.17 -2.26 -6.49
C ASN A 9 37.48 -1.34 -5.47
N ALA A 10 38.07 -0.19 -5.15
CA ALA A 10 37.47 0.79 -4.24
C ALA A 10 36.16 1.36 -4.81
N VAL A 11 36.15 1.74 -6.09
CA VAL A 11 34.96 2.23 -6.79
C VAL A 11 33.87 1.15 -6.83
N PHE A 12 34.25 -0.08 -7.17
CA PHE A 12 33.32 -1.20 -7.21
C PHE A 12 32.73 -1.48 -5.82
N CYS A 13 33.55 -1.48 -4.79
CA CYS A 13 33.11 -1.67 -3.40
C CYS A 13 32.10 -0.60 -2.98
N GLN A 14 32.36 0.67 -3.28
CA GLN A 14 31.41 1.75 -3.00
C GLN A 14 30.09 1.58 -3.76
N TYR A 15 30.16 1.20 -5.04
CA TYR A 15 28.98 0.92 -5.86
C TYR A 15 28.12 -0.20 -5.25
N TRP A 16 28.73 -1.34 -4.92
CA TRP A 16 28.02 -2.47 -4.31
C TRP A 16 27.45 -2.14 -2.93
N GLN A 17 28.16 -1.36 -2.12
CA GLN A 17 27.63 -0.89 -0.84
C GLN A 17 26.39 -0.01 -1.03
N GLY A 18 26.39 0.88 -2.02
CA GLY A 18 25.23 1.70 -2.37
C GLY A 18 24.05 0.85 -2.82
N LEU A 19 24.29 -0.07 -3.75
CA LEU A 19 23.27 -0.96 -4.30
C LEU A 19 22.66 -1.89 -3.23
N TYR A 20 23.50 -2.44 -2.34
CA TYR A 20 23.02 -3.24 -1.22
C TYR A 20 22.17 -2.42 -0.25
N LYS A 21 22.57 -1.19 0.08
CA LYS A 21 21.79 -0.30 0.94
C LYS A 21 20.43 0.04 0.34
N ASP A 22 20.37 0.34 -0.96
CA ASP A 22 19.13 0.63 -1.67
C ASP A 22 18.17 -0.57 -1.65
N LEU A 23 18.66 -1.75 -2.07
CA LEU A 23 17.86 -2.98 -2.07
C LEU A 23 17.38 -3.36 -0.67
N ASN A 24 18.24 -3.27 0.34
CA ASN A 24 17.86 -3.54 1.72
C ASN A 24 16.80 -2.54 2.24
N GLY A 25 16.87 -1.27 1.82
CA GLY A 25 15.85 -0.27 2.10
C GLY A 25 14.50 -0.64 1.50
N LYS A 26 14.48 -1.00 0.21
CA LYS A 26 13.27 -1.45 -0.49
C LYS A 26 12.64 -2.69 0.13
N ILE A 27 13.44 -3.71 0.48
CA ILE A 27 12.96 -4.93 1.14
C ILE A 27 12.34 -4.59 2.50
N LYS A 28 13.00 -3.75 3.31
CA LYS A 28 12.46 -3.33 4.61
C LYS A 28 11.14 -2.57 4.47
N LEU A 29 11.00 -1.75 3.44
CA LEU A 29 9.76 -1.03 3.17
C LEU A 29 8.62 -2.01 2.86
N VAL A 30 8.84 -2.96 1.95
CA VAL A 30 7.85 -4.01 1.62
C VAL A 30 7.47 -4.82 2.86
N LEU A 31 8.44 -5.20 3.69
CA LEU A 31 8.17 -5.91 4.96
C LEU A 31 7.35 -5.06 5.94
N ARG A 32 7.62 -3.76 6.06
CA ARG A 32 6.83 -2.85 6.91
C ARG A 32 5.40 -2.70 6.40
N LEU A 33 5.21 -2.55 5.08
CA LEU A 33 3.88 -2.53 4.48
C LEU A 33 3.13 -3.84 4.75
N GLY A 34 3.78 -4.99 4.53
CA GLY A 34 3.19 -6.29 4.82
C GLY A 34 2.71 -6.42 6.27
N LYS A 35 3.52 -5.97 7.25
CA LYS A 35 3.13 -5.95 8.67
C LYS A 35 2.01 -4.95 8.99
N LEU A 36 2.00 -3.79 8.33
CA LEU A 36 0.96 -2.78 8.54
C LEU A 36 -0.40 -3.28 8.02
N TYR A 37 -0.39 -3.96 6.87
CA TYR A 37 -1.59 -4.52 6.26
C TYR A 37 -1.98 -5.90 6.80
N GLU A 38 -1.11 -6.58 7.56
CA GLU A 38 -1.37 -7.86 8.22
C GLU A 38 -2.73 -7.92 8.94
N PRO A 39 -3.13 -6.94 9.78
CA PRO A 39 -4.44 -6.96 10.42
C PRO A 39 -5.60 -6.74 9.44
N TYR A 40 -5.37 -6.15 8.27
CA TYR A 40 -6.40 -5.81 7.29
C TYR A 40 -6.71 -6.96 6.31
N ILE A 41 -5.75 -7.86 6.06
CA ILE A 41 -5.92 -9.00 5.13
C ILE A 41 -7.06 -9.94 5.57
N PHE A 42 -7.38 -9.99 6.87
CA PHE A 42 -8.40 -10.89 7.43
C PHE A 42 -9.63 -10.16 7.98
N LEU A 43 -9.79 -8.86 7.72
CA LEU A 43 -11.00 -8.15 8.12
C LEU A 43 -12.18 -8.60 7.26
N LYS A 44 -12.90 -9.61 7.76
CA LYS A 44 -14.21 -10.04 7.27
C LYS A 44 -15.26 -8.92 7.33
N GLU A 45 -14.97 -7.80 7.98
CA GLU A 45 -15.81 -6.59 8.00
C GLU A 45 -15.77 -5.80 6.69
N PHE A 46 -14.74 -6.00 5.84
CA PHE A 46 -14.72 -5.54 4.45
C PHE A 46 -15.40 -6.54 3.50
N ASP A 47 -16.09 -7.55 4.03
CA ASP A 47 -17.06 -8.31 3.25
C ASP A 47 -18.21 -7.35 2.91
N ASP A 48 -18.32 -7.01 1.63
CA ASP A 48 -19.29 -6.05 1.12
C ASP A 48 -20.74 -6.45 1.42
N SER A 49 -20.95 -7.67 1.92
CA SER A 49 -22.17 -8.15 2.57
C SER A 49 -22.80 -7.16 3.57
N ASN A 50 -22.02 -6.39 4.34
CA ASN A 50 -22.60 -5.42 5.28
C ASN A 50 -23.05 -4.13 4.56
N SER A 51 -22.28 -3.68 3.57
CA SER A 51 -22.66 -2.59 2.65
C SER A 51 -23.91 -2.95 1.85
N GLU A 52 -24.00 -4.17 1.33
CA GLU A 52 -25.15 -4.70 0.58
C GLU A 52 -26.40 -4.80 1.46
N LYS A 53 -26.27 -5.23 2.72
CA LYS A 53 -27.37 -5.21 3.69
C LYS A 53 -27.83 -3.79 3.99
N MET A 54 -26.92 -2.84 4.07
CA MET A 54 -27.23 -1.42 4.27
C MET A 54 -27.93 -0.84 3.03
N ARG A 55 -27.43 -1.14 1.83
CA ARG A 55 -28.03 -0.77 0.53
C ARG A 55 -29.46 -1.30 0.39
N MET A 56 -29.69 -2.57 0.76
CA MET A 56 -31.03 -3.17 0.74
C MET A 56 -31.99 -2.50 1.74
N LYS A 57 -31.51 -2.06 2.90
CA LYS A 57 -32.36 -1.32 3.86
C LYS A 57 -32.68 0.08 3.34
N LEU A 58 -31.71 0.79 2.80
CA LEU A 58 -31.88 2.13 2.25
C LEU A 58 -32.77 2.14 0.99
N SER A 59 -32.69 1.13 0.12
CA SER A 59 -33.59 1.03 -1.05
C SER A 59 -35.05 0.83 -0.67
N THR A 60 -35.34 0.36 0.56
CA THR A 60 -36.72 0.25 1.08
C THR A 60 -37.23 1.54 1.75
N SER A 61 -36.35 2.47 2.14
CA SER A 61 -36.72 3.79 2.67
C SER A 61 -36.47 4.88 1.62
N SER A 62 -37.47 5.18 0.78
CA SER A 62 -37.32 6.06 -0.41
C SER A 62 -36.82 7.48 -0.11
N LEU A 63 -36.88 7.94 1.14
CA LEU A 63 -36.45 9.26 1.57
C LEU A 63 -34.96 9.29 2.00
N GLU A 64 -34.41 8.16 2.42
CA GLU A 64 -33.01 8.04 2.88
C GLU A 64 -32.07 7.59 1.76
N ALA A 65 -32.60 6.86 0.77
CA ALA A 65 -31.86 6.41 -0.42
C ALA A 65 -31.21 7.58 -1.19
N ASP A 66 -31.91 8.71 -1.33
CA ASP A 66 -31.41 9.90 -2.02
C ASP A 66 -30.35 10.67 -1.21
N THR A 67 -30.28 10.46 0.11
CA THR A 67 -29.33 11.17 0.99
C THR A 67 -28.06 10.37 1.24
N PHE A 68 -28.17 9.03 1.28
CA PHE A 68 -27.06 8.10 1.55
C PHE A 68 -26.87 7.10 0.40
N TYR A 69 -26.69 7.60 -0.82
CA TYR A 69 -26.32 6.76 -1.97
C TYR A 69 -24.87 6.30 -1.83
N PHE A 70 -24.67 5.10 -1.26
CA PHE A 70 -23.38 4.42 -1.21
C PHE A 70 -23.39 3.28 -2.23
N ASP A 71 -22.65 3.46 -3.32
CA ASP A 71 -22.41 2.40 -4.30
C ASP A 71 -21.01 1.82 -4.07
N PRO A 72 -20.88 0.63 -3.47
CA PRO A 72 -19.57 0.04 -3.23
C PRO A 72 -18.84 -0.32 -4.54
N ASN A 73 -19.54 -0.44 -5.67
CA ASN A 73 -18.93 -0.72 -6.97
C ASN A 73 -18.36 0.54 -7.65
N CYS A 74 -18.63 1.73 -7.13
CA CYS A 74 -18.11 2.97 -7.70
C CYS A 74 -16.65 3.23 -7.32
N ILE A 75 -16.14 2.51 -6.32
CA ILE A 75 -14.75 2.60 -5.87
C ILE A 75 -13.98 1.48 -6.56
N ASP A 76 -13.10 1.84 -7.49
CA ASP A 76 -12.03 0.96 -7.93
C ASP A 76 -11.04 0.82 -6.76
N LEU A 77 -11.19 -0.27 -6.01
CA LEU A 77 -10.38 -0.53 -4.82
C LEU A 77 -8.90 -0.68 -5.19
N ASP A 78 -8.58 -1.23 -6.36
CA ASP A 78 -7.20 -1.37 -6.82
C ASP A 78 -6.59 0.01 -7.08
N ASP A 79 -7.30 0.87 -7.81
CA ASP A 79 -6.86 2.25 -8.10
C ASP A 79 -6.76 3.09 -6.82
N TYR A 80 -7.75 2.98 -5.93
CA TYR A 80 -7.79 3.69 -4.66
C TYR A 80 -6.61 3.30 -3.75
N MET A 81 -6.35 2.00 -3.58
CA MET A 81 -5.25 1.53 -2.73
C MET A 81 -3.89 1.95 -3.27
N VAL A 82 -3.68 1.87 -4.59
CA VAL A 82 -2.39 2.19 -5.21
C VAL A 82 -2.12 3.70 -5.26
N ASN A 83 -3.13 4.50 -5.59
CA ASN A 83 -2.92 5.93 -5.86
C ASN A 83 -3.19 6.84 -4.66
N ILE A 84 -3.91 6.38 -3.65
CA ILE A 84 -4.33 7.22 -2.51
C ILE A 84 -3.79 6.65 -1.19
N ASP A 85 -4.07 5.38 -0.90
CA ASP A 85 -3.79 4.82 0.43
C ASP A 85 -2.30 4.49 0.63
N LEU A 86 -1.68 3.74 -0.30
CA LEU A 86 -0.25 3.42 -0.24
C LEU A 86 0.65 4.67 -0.15
N PRO A 87 0.46 5.71 -1.00
CA PRO A 87 1.27 6.91 -0.94
C PRO A 87 1.15 7.64 0.39
N GLY A 88 -0.06 7.71 0.97
CA GLY A 88 -0.28 8.31 2.29
C GLY A 88 0.45 7.55 3.40
N VAL A 89 0.36 6.21 3.38
CA VAL A 89 1.10 5.37 4.32
C VAL A 89 2.62 5.56 4.19
N VAL A 90 3.13 5.63 2.97
CA VAL A 90 4.56 5.82 2.71
C VAL A 90 5.04 7.21 3.14
N LEU A 91 4.21 8.25 2.97
CA LEU A 91 4.55 9.61 3.38
C LEU A 91 4.53 9.83 4.90
N TYR A 92 3.58 9.22 5.61
CA TYR A 92 3.28 9.60 7.00
C TYR A 92 3.65 8.54 8.05
N ASN A 93 3.71 7.25 7.68
CA ASN A 93 3.93 6.15 8.63
C ASN A 93 5.30 5.48 8.53
N LEU A 94 6.10 5.80 7.50
CA LEU A 94 7.47 5.31 7.35
C LEU A 94 8.48 6.35 7.84
N LYS A 95 8.64 6.44 9.17
CA LYS A 95 9.82 7.07 9.79
C LYS A 95 10.95 6.06 9.99
#